data_AF-A0A8T4KPK4-F1
#
_entry.id   AF-A0A8T4KPK4-F1
#
_cell.length_a   1.000
_cell.length_b   1.000
_cell.length_c   1.000
_cell.angle_alpha   90.00
_cell.angle_beta   90.00
_cell.angle_gamma   90.00
#
_symmetry.space_group_name_H-M   'P 1'
#
loop_
_entity.id
_entity.type
_entity.pdbx_description
1 polymer ?
#
loop_
_entity_poly.entity_id
_entity_poly.type
_entity_poly.pdbx_seq_one_letter_code
_entity_poly.pdbx_strand_id
1 'polypeptide(L)'
;MKALSLMADTVILIIIAAVVLAIVLVFFKSSTSSGFGQVNLEQERVQLCRQYVIADARCDSLSQARSANGEVVTKVLEMCKQIGGYTACSDSANEQECIRDCCEIFCGGTTTTQKPIPAATP
;
A
#
# COMPACT_ATOMS: atom_id res chain seq x y z
N MET A 1 59.06 -15.41 6.95
CA MET A 1 58.25 -14.28 6.46
C MET A 1 57.07 -14.71 5.55
N LYS A 2 56.46 -15.89 5.75
CA LYS A 2 55.25 -16.34 5.00
C LYS A 2 53.97 -16.27 5.85
N ALA A 3 54.09 -16.35 7.18
CA ALA A 3 52.96 -16.29 8.11
C ALA A 3 52.29 -14.91 8.18
N LEU A 4 53.03 -13.81 7.97
CA LEU A 4 52.49 -12.44 7.96
C LEU A 4 51.64 -12.15 6.71
N SER A 5 51.97 -12.76 5.56
CA SER A 5 51.22 -12.57 4.31
C SER A 5 49.86 -13.29 4.35
N LEU A 6 49.79 -14.49 4.93
CA LEU A 6 48.50 -15.19 5.07
C LEU A 6 47.51 -14.45 5.99
N MET A 7 47.99 -13.82 7.06
CA MET A 7 47.13 -13.05 7.98
C MET A 7 46.61 -11.77 7.33
N ALA A 8 47.42 -11.11 6.50
CA ALA A 8 46.97 -9.93 5.75
C ALA A 8 45.89 -10.28 4.73
N ASP A 9 46.06 -11.37 3.98
CA ASP A 9 45.06 -11.82 3.00
C ASP A 9 43.74 -12.24 3.64
N THR A 10 43.77 -12.92 4.80
CA THR A 10 42.55 -13.29 5.52
C THR A 10 41.80 -12.07 6.06
N VAL A 11 42.52 -11.05 6.56
CA VAL A 11 41.90 -9.81 7.02
C VAL A 11 41.22 -9.07 5.86
N ILE A 12 41.86 -9.00 4.69
CA ILE A 12 41.27 -8.38 3.50
C ILE A 12 40.00 -9.12 3.07
N LEU A 13 40.01 -10.44 3.06
CA LEU A 13 38.83 -11.25 2.71
C LEU A 13 37.67 -11.05 3.69
N ILE A 14 37.95 -10.91 4.99
CA ILE A 14 36.93 -10.63 6.01
C ILE A 14 36.31 -9.25 5.79
N ILE A 15 37.11 -8.24 5.45
CA ILE A 15 36.61 -6.89 5.13
C ILE A 15 35.70 -6.93 3.91
N ILE A 16 36.12 -7.62 2.83
CA ILE A 16 35.30 -7.77 1.62
C ILE A 16 33.98 -8.48 1.96
N ALA A 17 34.02 -9.57 2.73
CA ALA A 17 32.81 -10.28 3.14
C ALA A 17 31.87 -9.39 3.97
N ALA A 18 32.40 -8.57 4.88
CA ALA A 18 31.61 -7.63 5.67
C ALA A 18 30.98 -6.53 4.80
N VAL A 19 31.71 -6.01 3.81
CA VAL A 19 31.20 -5.01 2.85
C VAL A 19 30.09 -5.60 2.00
N VAL A 20 30.26 -6.83 1.47
CA VAL A 20 29.23 -7.52 0.70
C VAL A 20 27.98 -7.76 1.57
N LEU A 21 28.16 -8.22 2.82
CA LEU A 21 27.04 -8.41 3.75
C LEU A 21 26.29 -7.10 4.03
N ALA A 22 27.02 -5.99 4.21
CA ALA A 22 26.42 -4.68 4.43
C ALA A 22 25.60 -4.21 3.21
N ILE A 23 26.11 -4.39 2.00
CA ILE A 23 25.39 -4.07 0.75
C ILE A 23 24.12 -4.90 0.64
N VAL A 24 24.21 -6.21 0.90
CA VAL A 24 23.05 -7.12 0.88
C VAL A 24 21.99 -6.67 1.90
N LEU A 25 22.38 -6.35 3.14
CA LEU A 25 21.46 -5.87 4.17
C LEU A 25 20.79 -4.54 3.80
N VAL A 26 21.52 -3.62 3.17
CA VAL A 26 20.95 -2.36 2.66
C VAL A 26 19.94 -2.63 1.54
N PHE A 27 20.26 -3.54 0.62
CA PHE A 27 19.39 -3.91 -0.49
C PHE A 27 18.09 -4.57 -0.01
N PHE A 28 18.18 -5.49 0.95
CA PHE A 28 17.00 -6.09 1.58
C PHE A 28 16.15 -5.03 2.30
N LYS A 29 16.76 -4.08 3.01
CA LYS A 29 16.02 -2.98 3.65
C LYS A 29 15.28 -2.09 2.64
N SER A 30 15.89 -1.80 1.49
CA SER A 30 15.26 -0.97 0.45
C SER A 30 14.15 -1.71 -0.30
N SER A 31 14.27 -3.01 -0.54
CA SER A 31 13.26 -3.80 -1.27
C SER A 31 12.03 -4.15 -0.43
N THR A 32 12.17 -4.22 0.90
CA THR A 32 11.05 -4.63 1.78
C THR A 32 10.12 -3.46 2.15
N SER A 33 10.58 -2.21 2.06
CA SER A 33 9.78 -1.06 2.53
C SER A 33 8.70 -0.61 1.56
N SER A 34 8.89 -0.79 0.25
CA SER A 34 8.01 -0.22 -0.77
C SER A 34 6.80 -1.09 -1.13
N GLY A 35 6.90 -2.42 -1.01
CA GLY A 35 5.79 -3.34 -1.36
C GLY A 35 4.83 -3.66 -0.20
N PHE A 36 5.33 -3.81 1.02
CA PHE A 36 4.52 -4.27 2.16
C PHE A 36 3.54 -3.22 2.67
N GLY A 37 3.92 -1.94 2.64
CA GLY A 37 3.02 -0.85 3.03
C GLY A 37 1.78 -0.76 2.14
N GLN A 38 1.96 -0.98 0.83
CA GLN A 38 0.88 -0.91 -0.14
C GLN A 38 -0.09 -2.09 -0.02
N VAL A 39 0.42 -3.30 0.25
CA VAL A 39 -0.42 -4.48 0.49
C VAL A 39 -1.25 -4.33 1.77
N ASN A 40 -0.65 -3.79 2.84
CA ASN A 40 -1.38 -3.58 4.10
C ASN A 40 -2.50 -2.53 3.95
N LEU A 41 -2.21 -1.42 3.27
CA LEU A 41 -3.21 -0.38 2.97
C LEU A 41 -4.36 -0.92 2.09
N GLU A 42 -4.05 -1.74 1.10
CA GLU A 42 -5.05 -2.40 0.25
C GLU A 42 -5.93 -3.36 1.05
N GLN A 43 -5.35 -4.12 1.99
CA GLN A 43 -6.09 -5.03 2.84
C GLN A 43 -7.01 -4.27 3.82
N GLU A 44 -6.52 -3.17 4.39
CA GLU A 44 -7.29 -2.29 5.26
C GLU A 44 -8.45 -1.63 4.49
N ARG A 45 -8.21 -1.23 3.22
CA ARG A 45 -9.25 -0.68 2.32
C ARG A 45 -10.38 -1.68 2.13
N VAL A 46 -10.03 -2.92 1.82
CA VAL A 46 -11.01 -4.00 1.63
C VAL A 46 -11.86 -4.22 2.89
N GLN A 47 -11.25 -4.21 4.08
CA GLN A 47 -12.00 -4.38 5.33
C GLN A 47 -12.97 -3.22 5.60
N LEU A 48 -12.52 -1.97 5.42
CA LEU A 48 -13.35 -0.80 5.62
C LEU A 48 -14.47 -0.69 4.58
N CYS A 49 -14.17 -0.94 3.31
CA CYS A 49 -15.18 -1.01 2.25
C CYS A 49 -16.23 -2.08 2.55
N ARG A 50 -15.82 -3.24 3.09
CA ARG A 50 -16.75 -4.30 3.49
C ARG A 50 -17.68 -3.85 4.62
N GLN A 51 -17.19 -3.09 5.58
CA GLN A 51 -18.02 -2.51 6.65
C GLN A 51 -18.95 -1.43 6.12
N TYR A 52 -18.48 -0.62 5.17
CA TYR A 52 -19.29 0.40 4.51
C TYR A 52 -20.47 -0.22 3.74
N VAL A 53 -20.25 -1.26 2.92
CA VAL A 53 -21.33 -1.86 2.12
C VAL A 53 -22.36 -2.65 2.92
N ILE A 54 -22.05 -3.01 4.18
CA ILE A 54 -23.06 -3.54 5.09
C ILE A 54 -24.07 -2.44 5.48
N ALA A 55 -23.61 -1.19 5.58
CA ALA A 55 -24.47 -0.03 5.84
C ALA A 55 -25.15 0.50 4.56
N ASP A 56 -24.45 0.47 3.42
CA ASP A 56 -24.96 0.88 2.11
C ASP A 56 -24.37 0.02 0.97
N ALA A 57 -25.10 -1.04 0.59
CA ALA A 57 -24.63 -2.03 -0.37
C ALA A 57 -24.45 -1.51 -1.80
N ARG A 58 -25.03 -0.35 -2.14
CA ARG A 58 -24.93 0.26 -3.48
C ARG A 58 -24.04 1.50 -3.51
N CYS A 59 -23.58 1.98 -2.35
CA CYS A 59 -22.80 3.20 -2.25
C CYS A 59 -23.52 4.42 -2.88
N ASP A 60 -24.84 4.42 -2.78
CA ASP A 60 -25.75 5.41 -3.36
C ASP A 60 -26.16 6.50 -2.34
N SER A 61 -25.94 6.27 -1.04
CA SER A 61 -26.35 7.17 0.02
C SER A 61 -25.28 7.31 1.11
N LEU A 62 -24.34 8.24 0.86
CA LEU A 62 -23.30 8.60 1.83
C LEU A 62 -23.90 9.08 3.17
N SER A 63 -25.02 9.78 3.13
CA SER A 63 -25.73 10.26 4.32
C SER A 63 -26.26 9.10 5.18
N GLN A 64 -26.84 8.08 4.57
CA GLN A 64 -27.31 6.88 5.26
C GLN A 64 -26.14 6.09 5.87
N ALA A 65 -25.06 5.92 5.12
CA ALA A 65 -23.84 5.29 5.62
C ALA A 65 -23.20 6.08 6.78
N ARG A 66 -23.21 7.42 6.73
CA ARG A 66 -22.72 8.27 7.82
C ARG A 66 -23.57 8.17 9.09
N SER A 67 -24.89 8.10 8.95
CA SER A 67 -25.79 7.92 10.09
C SER A 67 -25.67 6.54 10.73
N ALA A 68 -25.36 5.51 9.94
CA ALA A 68 -25.16 4.15 10.45
C ALA A 68 -23.75 3.94 11.04
N ASN A 69 -22.70 4.44 10.37
CA ASN A 69 -21.30 4.24 10.74
C ASN A 69 -20.39 5.36 10.19
N GLY A 70 -20.58 6.60 10.64
CA GLY A 70 -19.80 7.77 10.20
C GLY A 70 -18.29 7.66 10.38
N GLU A 71 -17.83 6.91 11.38
CA GLU A 71 -16.39 6.63 11.58
C GLU A 71 -15.82 5.78 10.44
N VAL A 72 -16.54 4.74 10.01
CA VAL A 72 -16.13 3.89 8.88
C VAL A 72 -16.05 4.70 7.59
N VAL A 73 -17.06 5.54 7.32
CA VAL A 73 -17.05 6.43 6.14
C VAL A 73 -15.83 7.35 6.12
N THR A 74 -15.48 7.92 7.27
CA THR A 74 -14.33 8.83 7.40
C THR A 74 -13.01 8.10 7.17
N LYS A 75 -12.84 6.92 7.77
CA LYS A 75 -11.65 6.08 7.60
C LYS A 75 -11.50 5.59 6.15
N VAL A 76 -12.60 5.22 5.48
CA VAL A 76 -12.57 4.87 4.05
C VAL A 76 -12.05 6.05 3.23
N LEU A 77 -12.64 7.25 3.37
CA LEU A 77 -12.25 8.43 2.61
C LEU A 77 -10.77 8.79 2.82
N GLU A 78 -10.29 8.75 4.05
CA GLU A 78 -8.90 9.04 4.39
C GLU A 78 -7.95 8.01 3.78
N MET A 79 -8.32 6.73 3.82
CA MET A 79 -7.53 5.67 3.23
C MET A 79 -7.46 5.73 1.71
N CYS A 80 -8.59 6.01 1.05
CA CYS A 80 -8.64 6.18 -0.40
C CYS A 80 -7.75 7.36 -0.85
N LYS A 81 -7.71 8.44 -0.05
CA LYS A 81 -6.76 9.55 -0.26
C LYS A 81 -5.30 9.13 -0.08
N GLN A 82 -5.00 8.32 0.94
CA GLN A 82 -3.64 7.84 1.20
C GLN A 82 -3.12 6.87 0.14
N ILE A 83 -3.95 5.93 -0.34
CA ILE A 83 -3.56 4.95 -1.37
C ILE A 83 -3.24 5.65 -2.69
N GLY A 84 -3.98 6.71 -3.01
CA GLY A 84 -3.81 7.51 -4.22
C GLY A 84 -4.23 6.77 -5.49
N GLY A 85 -4.69 7.51 -6.50
CA GLY A 85 -5.20 6.96 -7.76
C GLY A 85 -6.71 7.01 -7.92
N TYR A 86 -7.42 7.56 -6.93
CA TYR A 86 -8.85 7.89 -7.01
C TYR A 86 -8.99 9.41 -7.16
N THR A 87 -9.14 9.89 -8.39
CA THR A 87 -9.22 11.34 -8.67
C THR A 87 -10.45 11.98 -8.04
N ALA A 88 -11.54 11.22 -7.88
CA ALA A 88 -12.73 11.68 -7.17
C ALA A 88 -12.49 11.94 -5.67
N CYS A 89 -11.44 11.34 -5.08
CA CYS A 89 -11.10 11.50 -3.66
C CYS A 89 -10.24 12.73 -3.36
N SER A 90 -9.76 13.46 -4.37
CA SER A 90 -8.94 14.66 -4.16
C SER A 90 -9.75 15.84 -3.63
N ASP A 91 -11.03 15.94 -4.00
CA ASP A 91 -11.92 17.05 -3.63
C ASP A 91 -13.06 16.59 -2.70
N SER A 92 -13.39 17.41 -1.70
CA SER A 92 -14.46 17.14 -0.72
C SER A 92 -15.88 17.21 -1.30
N ALA A 93 -16.04 17.70 -2.53
CA ALA A 93 -17.34 17.75 -3.20
C ALA A 93 -17.81 16.38 -3.74
N ASN A 94 -16.87 15.46 -4.00
CA ASN A 94 -17.13 14.19 -4.66
C ASN A 94 -16.92 12.98 -3.73
N GLU A 95 -17.08 13.16 -2.42
CA GLU A 95 -16.86 12.10 -1.42
C GLU A 95 -17.64 10.81 -1.71
N GLN A 96 -18.86 10.93 -2.23
CA GLN A 96 -19.66 9.77 -2.61
C GLN A 96 -19.08 9.03 -3.81
N GLU A 97 -18.67 9.76 -4.86
CA GLU A 97 -18.06 9.18 -6.04
C GLU A 97 -16.67 8.59 -5.73
N CYS A 98 -15.93 9.24 -4.82
CA CYS A 98 -14.69 8.73 -4.24
C CYS A 98 -14.88 7.36 -3.57
N ILE A 99 -15.87 7.21 -2.69
CA ILE A 99 -16.10 5.91 -2.03
C ILE A 99 -16.56 4.87 -3.05
N ARG A 100 -17.40 5.26 -4.01
CA ARG A 100 -17.88 4.34 -5.05
C ARG A 100 -16.72 3.81 -5.91
N ASP A 101 -15.78 4.67 -6.27
CA ASP A 101 -14.57 4.32 -7.04
C ASP A 101 -13.59 3.49 -6.17
N CYS A 102 -13.40 3.88 -4.92
CA CYS A 102 -12.50 3.20 -3.99
C CYS A 102 -13.00 1.81 -3.54
N CYS A 103 -14.32 1.66 -3.41
CA CYS A 103 -14.99 0.43 -3.00
C CYS A 103 -15.74 -0.25 -4.17
N GLU A 104 -15.36 0.03 -5.42
CA GLU A 104 -16.06 -0.43 -6.65
C GLU A 104 -16.42 -1.93 -6.60
N ILE A 105 -15.46 -2.75 -6.14
CA ILE A 105 -15.58 -4.21 -6.00
C ILE A 105 -16.80 -4.63 -5.15
N PHE A 106 -17.20 -3.78 -4.19
CA PHE A 106 -18.28 -4.04 -3.25
C PHE A 106 -19.56 -3.26 -3.55
N CYS A 107 -19.46 -2.07 -4.17
CA CYS A 107 -20.57 -1.15 -4.44
C CYS A 107 -21.53 -1.58 -5.57
N GLY A 108 -21.32 -2.74 -6.19
CA GLY A 108 -22.22 -3.26 -7.24
C GLY A 108 -22.13 -2.53 -8.58
N GLY A 109 -20.99 -1.88 -8.90
CA GLY A 109 -20.77 -1.16 -10.16
C GLY A 109 -19.84 -1.90 -11.14
N THR A 110 -20.33 -2.09 -12.36
CA THR A 110 -19.62 -2.60 -13.54
C THR A 110 -18.89 -1.46 -14.27
N THR A 111 -17.56 -1.32 -14.17
CA THR A 111 -16.62 -1.07 -15.30
C THR A 111 -15.22 -0.75 -14.76
N THR A 112 -14.38 -1.77 -14.76
CA THR A 112 -12.96 -1.78 -15.12
C THR A 112 -12.32 -0.41 -15.36
N THR A 113 -11.86 0.26 -14.30
CA THR A 113 -10.64 1.08 -14.39
C THR A 113 -9.59 0.47 -13.48
N GLN A 114 -9.11 -0.69 -13.92
CA GLN A 114 -7.93 -1.33 -13.35
C GLN A 114 -6.77 -0.33 -13.50
N LYS A 115 -6.45 0.39 -12.42
CA LYS A 115 -5.19 1.13 -12.32
C LYS A 115 -4.08 0.14 -12.68
N PRO A 116 -3.27 0.41 -13.72
CA PRO A 116 -2.17 -0.47 -14.05
C PRO A 116 -1.29 -0.57 -12.79
N ILE A 117 -1.12 -1.80 -12.31
CA ILE A 117 -0.08 -2.14 -11.35
C ILE A 117 1.20 -1.57 -11.97
N PRO A 118 1.88 -0.58 -11.35
CA PRO A 118 3.13 -0.11 -11.89
C PRO A 118 4.04 -1.33 -11.98
N ALA A 119 4.41 -1.69 -13.21
CA ALA A 119 5.27 -2.82 -13.46
C ALA A 119 6.51 -2.65 -12.59
N ALA A 120 6.82 -3.68 -11.80
CA ALA A 120 8.10 -3.76 -11.11
C ALA A 120 9.19 -3.69 -12.19
N THR A 121 9.84 -2.53 -12.30
CA THR A 121 10.97 -2.35 -13.20
C THR A 121 12.12 -3.21 -12.67
N PRO A 122 12.70 -4.10 -13.48
CA PRO A 122 13.80 -4.98 -13.07
C PRO A 122 15.09 -4.21 -12.74
#